data_AF-A0A8T6WZV0-F1
#
_entry.id   AF-A0A8T6WZV0-F1
#
_cell.length_a   1.000
_cell.length_b   1.000
_cell.length_c   1.000
_cell.angle_alpha   90.00
_cell.angle_beta   90.00
_cell.angle_gamma   90.00
#
_symmetry.space_group_name_H-M   'P 1'
#
loop_
_entity.id
_entity.type
_entity.pdbx_description
1 polymer ?
#
loop_
_entity_poly.entity_id
_entity_poly.type
_entity_poly.pdbx_seq_one_letter_code
_entity_poly.pdbx_strand_id
1 'polypeptide(L)'
;IIATMVRAFAGKVDKVVIVSSDKDLMQLVADDSVLMLDTMKDRWVDEEAVSEKFGVKPVQVVHVQALMGDPSDNIPGLAGVGPKTAGKLI
;
A
#
# COMPACT_ATOMS: atom_id res chain seq x y z
N ILE A 1 2.92 -14.85 -1.86
CA ILE A 1 1.62 -15.54 -2.07
C ILE A 1 0.51 -14.52 -2.36
N ILE A 2 0.22 -13.58 -1.46
CA ILE A 2 -0.89 -12.61 -1.62
C ILE A 2 -0.79 -11.83 -2.94
N ALA A 3 0.34 -11.17 -3.21
CA ALA A 3 0.55 -10.44 -4.48
C ALA A 3 0.35 -11.32 -5.72
N THR A 4 0.81 -12.58 -5.68
CA THR A 4 0.61 -13.57 -6.75
C THR A 4 -0.87 -13.85 -6.98
N MET A 5 -1.65 -14.02 -5.90
CA MET A 5 -3.09 -14.27 -5.97
C MET A 5 -3.84 -13.05 -6.50
N VAL A 6 -3.52 -11.84 -6.02
CA VAL A 6 -4.10 -10.59 -6.54
C VAL A 6 -3.91 -10.51 -8.04
N ARG A 7 -2.67 -10.72 -8.52
CA ARG A 7 -2.37 -10.72 -9.96
C ARG A 7 -3.09 -11.84 -10.71
N ALA A 8 -3.22 -13.02 -10.12
CA ALA A 8 -3.86 -14.17 -10.78
C ALA A 8 -5.37 -13.98 -10.99
N PHE A 9 -6.03 -13.21 -10.13
CA PHE A 9 -7.47 -12.93 -10.18
C PHE A 9 -7.84 -11.55 -10.73
N ALA A 10 -6.87 -10.63 -10.85
CA ALA A 10 -7.08 -9.34 -11.49
C ALA A 10 -7.70 -9.51 -12.90
N GLY A 11 -8.85 -8.87 -13.13
CA GLY A 11 -9.61 -8.96 -14.39
C GLY A 11 -10.36 -10.28 -14.63
N LYS A 12 -10.34 -11.22 -13.69
CA LYS A 12 -11.11 -12.48 -13.77
C LYS A 12 -12.33 -12.53 -12.85
N VAL A 13 -12.38 -11.61 -11.90
CA VAL A 13 -13.48 -11.41 -10.96
C VAL A 13 -13.77 -9.91 -10.87
N ASP A 14 -14.96 -9.53 -10.42
CA ASP A 14 -15.35 -8.13 -10.31
C ASP A 14 -14.48 -7.37 -9.30
N LYS A 15 -14.12 -8.03 -8.19
CA LYS A 15 -13.37 -7.41 -7.10
C LYS A 15 -12.54 -8.43 -6.32
N VAL A 16 -11.30 -8.06 -6.00
CA VAL A 16 -10.42 -8.75 -5.07
C VAL A 16 -10.35 -7.94 -3.78
N VAL A 17 -10.59 -8.58 -2.63
CA VAL A 17 -10.48 -7.94 -1.32
C VAL A 17 -9.37 -8.58 -0.51
N ILE A 18 -8.36 -7.79 -0.16
CA ILE A 18 -7.28 -8.17 0.74
C ILE A 18 -7.72 -7.84 2.16
N VAL A 19 -7.84 -8.82 3.05
CA VAL A 19 -8.17 -8.58 4.46
C VAL A 19 -6.87 -8.57 5.26
N SER A 20 -6.38 -7.39 5.64
CA SER A 20 -5.12 -7.21 6.37
C SER A 20 -4.99 -5.78 6.91
N SER A 21 -4.22 -5.63 8.00
CA SER A 21 -3.78 -4.32 8.52
C SER A 21 -2.35 -3.95 8.07
N ASP A 22 -1.68 -4.85 7.35
CA ASP A 22 -0.33 -4.67 6.84
C ASP A 22 -0.29 -3.55 5.79
N LYS A 23 0.48 -2.51 6.08
CA LYS A 23 0.62 -1.34 5.22
C LYS A 23 1.34 -1.66 3.91
N ASP A 24 2.13 -2.72 3.84
CA ASP A 24 2.93 -3.02 2.65
C ASP A 24 2.06 -3.60 1.54
N LEU A 25 0.95 -4.25 1.90
CA LEU A 25 -0.05 -4.72 0.95
C LEU A 25 -0.83 -3.58 0.28
N MET A 26 -0.75 -2.36 0.81
CA MET A 26 -1.41 -1.18 0.21
C MET A 26 -0.88 -0.87 -1.20
N GLN A 27 0.33 -1.34 -1.56
CA GLN A 27 0.87 -1.21 -2.93
C GLN A 27 0.10 -2.04 -3.98
N LEU A 28 -0.71 -3.01 -3.53
CA LEU A 28 -1.49 -3.90 -4.41
C LEU A 28 -2.90 -3.36 -4.70
N VAL A 29 -3.32 -2.31 -3.98
CA VAL A 29 -4.59 -1.63 -4.23
C VAL A 29 -4.56 -1.04 -5.64
N ALA A 30 -5.63 -1.24 -6.40
CA ALA A 30 -5.70 -0.85 -7.80
C ALA A 30 -7.15 -0.63 -8.23
N ASP A 31 -7.46 0.64 -8.51
CA ASP A 31 -8.79 1.12 -8.89
C ASP A 31 -9.87 0.58 -7.92
N ASP A 32 -11.08 0.33 -8.44
CA ASP A 32 -12.14 -0.39 -7.72
C ASP A 32 -11.99 -1.91 -7.81
N SER A 33 -10.97 -2.43 -8.50
CA SER A 33 -10.81 -3.87 -8.75
C SER A 33 -10.09 -4.61 -7.63
N VAL A 34 -9.21 -3.91 -6.89
CA VAL A 34 -8.48 -4.47 -5.75
C VAL A 34 -8.55 -3.51 -4.59
N LEU A 35 -9.24 -3.93 -3.52
CA LEU A 35 -9.39 -3.16 -2.28
C LEU A 35 -8.75 -3.90 -1.11
N MET A 36 -8.46 -3.16 -0.05
CA MET A 36 -8.04 -3.74 1.22
C MET A 36 -9.03 -3.40 2.35
N LEU A 37 -9.26 -4.33 3.26
CA LEU A 37 -10.05 -4.14 4.48
C LEU A 37 -9.15 -4.34 5.69
N ASP A 38 -8.93 -3.26 6.45
CA ASP A 38 -8.26 -3.29 7.76
C ASP A 38 -9.31 -3.55 8.85
N THR A 39 -9.45 -4.82 9.24
CA THR A 39 -10.43 -5.24 10.26
C THR A 39 -10.08 -4.77 11.66
N MET A 40 -8.84 -4.34 11.91
CA MET A 40 -8.45 -3.79 13.22
C MET A 40 -9.00 -2.37 13.41
N LYS A 41 -9.18 -1.64 12.29
CA LYS A 41 -9.72 -0.27 12.29
C LYS A 41 -11.13 -0.17 11.71
N ASP A 42 -11.70 -1.30 11.30
CA ASP A 42 -12.95 -1.40 10.53
C ASP A 42 -12.98 -0.40 9.36
N ARG A 43 -11.88 -0.38 8.58
CA ARG A 43 -11.65 0.63 7.53
C ARG A 43 -11.34 -0.03 6.18
N TRP A 44 -12.06 0.41 5.15
CA TRP A 44 -11.70 0.16 3.76
C TRP A 44 -10.53 1.04 3.33
N VAL A 45 -9.65 0.45 2.53
CA VAL A 45 -8.47 1.09 1.95
C VAL A 45 -8.54 0.93 0.44
N ASP A 46 -8.93 2.02 -0.20
CA ASP A 46 -8.92 2.26 -1.64
C ASP A 46 -7.73 3.16 -2.03
N GLU A 47 -7.62 3.54 -3.30
CA GLU A 47 -6.51 4.37 -3.77
C GLU A 47 -6.42 5.73 -3.05
N GLU A 48 -7.56 6.31 -2.69
CA GLU A 48 -7.63 7.58 -1.98
C GLU A 48 -7.04 7.43 -0.58
N ALA A 49 -7.46 6.39 0.17
CA ALA A 49 -6.90 6.10 1.48
C ALA A 49 -5.38 5.83 1.44
N VAL A 50 -4.88 5.20 0.38
CA VAL A 50 -3.43 5.03 0.16
C VAL A 50 -2.76 6.37 -0.10
N SER A 51 -3.35 7.20 -0.95
CA SER A 51 -2.85 8.54 -1.29
C SER A 51 -2.82 9.48 -0.07
N GLU A 52 -3.84 9.45 0.78
CA GLU A 52 -3.87 10.21 2.04
C GLU A 52 -2.71 9.83 2.97
N LYS A 53 -2.40 8.52 3.02
CA LYS A 53 -1.39 7.98 3.94
C LYS A 53 0.04 8.22 3.47
N PHE A 54 0.31 7.97 2.18
CA PHE A 54 1.66 8.00 1.62
C PHE A 54 1.95 9.23 0.75
N GLY A 55 0.94 10.00 0.37
CA GLY A 55 1.07 11.14 -0.53
C GLY A 55 1.28 10.76 -1.99
N VAL A 56 1.14 9.48 -2.35
CA VAL A 56 1.37 8.94 -3.69
C VAL A 56 0.35 7.85 -4.02
N LYS A 57 0.26 7.48 -5.30
CA LYS A 57 -0.59 6.36 -5.74
C LYS A 57 -0.08 5.00 -5.21
N PRO A 58 -0.94 3.97 -5.10
CA PRO A 58 -0.52 2.63 -4.68
C PRO A 58 0.73 2.09 -5.36
N VAL A 59 0.84 2.25 -6.69
CA VAL A 59 1.99 1.80 -7.49
C VAL A 59 3.32 2.48 -7.12
N GLN A 60 3.28 3.61 -6.41
CA GLN A 60 4.45 4.38 -5.96
C GLN A 60 4.80 4.13 -4.48
N VAL A 61 3.98 3.36 -3.74
CA VAL A 61 4.21 3.08 -2.30
C VAL A 61 5.57 2.41 -2.08
N VAL A 62 6.02 1.56 -3.00
CA VAL A 62 7.34 0.92 -2.93
C VAL A 62 8.48 1.95 -2.94
N HIS A 63 8.34 3.03 -3.73
CA HIS A 63 9.33 4.11 -3.74
C HIS A 63 9.32 4.88 -2.42
N VAL A 64 8.13 5.10 -1.83
CA VAL A 64 8.03 5.75 -0.52
C VAL A 64 8.76 4.94 0.54
N GLN A 65 8.48 3.63 0.60
CA GLN A 65 9.15 2.71 1.53
C GLN A 65 10.67 2.65 1.30
N ALA A 66 11.13 2.64 0.05
CA ALA A 66 12.55 2.66 -0.26
C ALA A 66 13.27 3.90 0.29
N LEU A 67 12.60 5.05 0.36
CA LEU A 67 13.15 6.28 0.92
C LEU A 67 13.05 6.34 2.45
N MET A 68 11.91 5.96 3.02
CA MET A 68 11.67 6.06 4.46
C MET A 68 12.19 4.88 5.28
N GLY A 69 12.51 3.76 4.62
CA GLY A 69 12.86 2.50 5.26
C GLY A 69 11.66 1.79 5.90
N ASP A 70 11.95 0.69 6.59
CA ASP A 70 10.97 -0.02 7.41
C ASP A 70 11.56 -0.44 8.75
N PRO A 71 11.26 0.29 9.83
CA PRO A 71 11.74 -0.06 11.17
C PRO A 71 11.26 -1.44 11.67
N SER A 72 10.10 -1.91 11.19
CA SER A 72 9.52 -3.20 11.62
C SER A 72 10.35 -4.36 11.06
N ASP A 73 10.85 -4.20 9.83
CA ASP A 73 11.73 -5.14 9.14
C ASP A 73 13.23 -4.80 9.29
N ASN A 74 13.56 -3.84 10.15
CA ASN A 74 14.94 -3.42 10.41
C ASN A 74 15.66 -2.85 9.15
N ILE A 75 14.90 -2.27 8.23
CA ILE A 75 15.39 -1.65 6.99
C ILE A 75 15.62 -0.16 7.25
N PRO A 76 16.87 0.34 7.20
CA PRO A 76 17.14 1.77 7.42
C PRO A 76 16.64 2.60 6.24
N GLY A 77 16.09 3.78 6.54
CA GLY A 77 15.72 4.79 5.57
C GLY A 77 16.59 6.04 5.65
N LEU A 78 16.27 7.02 4.81
CA LEU A 78 16.91 8.33 4.86
C LEU A 78 16.50 9.08 6.14
N ALA A 79 17.48 9.66 6.84
CA ALA A 79 17.23 10.41 8.06
C ALA A 79 16.29 11.60 7.80
N GLY A 80 15.22 11.71 8.59
CA GLY A 80 14.21 12.77 8.47
C GLY A 80 13.20 12.58 7.33
N VAL A 81 13.25 11.45 6.60
CA VAL A 81 12.33 11.16 5.50
C VAL A 81 11.24 10.20 5.96
N GLY A 82 10.07 10.73 6.31
CA GLY A 82 8.86 9.95 6.59
C GLY A 82 7.93 9.83 5.37
N PRO A 83 6.75 9.19 5.50
CA PRO A 83 5.84 8.93 4.38
C PRO A 83 5.50 10.17 3.55
N LYS A 84 5.15 11.29 4.21
CA LYS A 84 4.79 12.54 3.53
C LYS A 84 5.97 13.24 2.85
N THR A 85 7.17 13.13 3.43
CA THR A 85 8.39 13.72 2.84
C THR A 85 8.83 12.89 1.64
N ALA A 86 8.84 11.56 1.78
CA ALA A 86 9.12 10.62 0.71
C ALA A 86 8.15 10.80 -0.46
N GLY A 87 6.84 10.95 -0.19
CA GLY A 87 5.84 11.15 -1.23
C GLY A 87 6.01 12.44 -2.03
N LYS A 88 6.66 13.48 -1.47
CA LYS A 88 6.99 14.71 -2.22
C LYS A 88 8.24 14.57 -3.11
N LEU A 89 9.04 13.53 -2.90
CA LEU A 89 10.29 13.29 -3.62
C LEU A 89 10.12 12.29 -4.78
N ILE A 90 8.92 11.73 -4.94
CA ILE A 90 8.55 10.74 -5.97
C ILE A 90 7.68 11.43 -7.02
#